data_AF-A0A9E4A8M5-F1
#
_entry.id   AF-A0A9E4A8M5-F1
#
_cell.length_a   1.000
_cell.length_b   1.000
_cell.length_c   1.000
_cell.angle_alpha   90.00
_cell.angle_beta   90.00
_cell.angle_gamma   90.00
#
_symmetry.space_group_name_H-M   'P 1'
#
loop_
_entity.id
_entity.type
_entity.pdbx_description
1 polymer ?
#
loop_
_entity_poly.entity_id
_entity_poly.type
_entity_poly.pdbx_seq_one_letter_code
_entity_poly.pdbx_strand_id
1 'polypeptide(L)' 'MQPANRYAWSHWETEIAFGNKGYYEIWARAFDDQGNAQPFSQPWNPKGYLGNVIHRVPISIVA' A
#
# COMPACT_ATOMS: atom_id res chain seq x y z
N MET A 1 -7.11 6.28 13.10
CA MET A 1 -7.32 5.94 14.53
C MET A 1 -5.96 5.87 15.22
N GLN A 2 -5.83 6.20 16.51
CA GLN A 2 -4.55 6.05 17.21
C GLN A 2 -4.22 4.56 17.42
N PRO A 3 -2.97 4.11 17.20
CA PRO A 3 -2.58 2.73 17.48
C PRO A 3 -2.74 2.37 18.96
N ALA A 4 -3.12 1.12 19.25
CA ALA A 4 -3.33 0.67 20.62
C ALA A 4 -2.07 0.76 21.51
N ASN A 5 -0.88 0.68 20.90
CA ASN A 5 0.42 0.91 21.53
C ASN A 5 1.50 1.15 20.45
N ARG A 6 2.73 1.44 20.86
CA ARG A 6 3.86 1.75 19.96
C ARG A 6 4.28 0.63 18.99
N TYR A 7 3.89 -0.62 19.24
CA TYR A 7 4.21 -1.79 18.40
C TYR A 7 3.00 -2.28 17.60
N ALA A 8 1.85 -1.63 17.76
CA ALA A 8 0.64 -1.96 17.03
C ALA A 8 0.68 -1.39 15.61
N TRP A 9 -0.07 -2.02 14.70
CA TRP A 9 -0.26 -1.48 13.36
C TRP A 9 -1.06 -0.18 13.40
N SER A 10 -0.70 0.72 12.48
CA SER A 10 -1.48 1.93 12.20
C SER A 10 -2.54 1.62 11.17
N HIS A 11 -3.79 1.58 11.62
CA HIS A 11 -4.94 1.43 10.72
C HIS A 11 -5.25 2.77 10.06
N TRP A 12 -5.39 2.74 8.74
CA TRP A 12 -5.77 3.89 7.93
C TRP A 12 -6.87 3.50 6.96
N GLU A 13 -7.69 4.47 6.62
CA GLU A 13 -8.74 4.37 5.61
C GLU A 13 -8.81 5.69 4.87
N THR A 14 -9.25 5.64 3.63
CA THR A 14 -9.50 6.84 2.83
C THR A 14 -10.59 6.54 1.83
N GLU A 15 -11.37 7.57 1.50
CA GLU A 15 -12.30 7.53 0.39
C GLU A 15 -11.64 8.12 -0.85
N ILE A 16 -11.84 7.49 -2.00
CA ILE A 16 -11.30 7.94 -3.29
C ILE A 16 -12.47 8.05 -4.26
N ALA A 17 -12.66 9.23 -4.83
CA ALA A 17 -13.62 9.45 -5.91
C ALA A 17 -12.92 9.32 -7.27
N PHE A 18 -13.54 8.58 -8.19
CA PHE A 18 -13.05 8.44 -9.56
C PHE A 18 -13.89 9.32 -10.49
N GLY A 19 -13.23 10.27 -11.17
CA GLY A 19 -13.93 11.22 -12.05
C GLY A 19 -14.38 10.63 -13.38
N ASN A 20 -13.80 9.51 -13.81
CA ASN A 20 -14.09 8.88 -15.10
C ASN A 20 -14.11 7.35 -14.98
N LYS A 21 -14.76 6.70 -15.95
CA LYS A 21 -14.63 5.26 -16.18
C LYS A 21 -13.22 4.95 -16.69
N GLY A 22 -12.72 3.76 -16.38
CA GLY A 22 -11.40 3.34 -16.82
C GLY A 22 -10.70 2.45 -15.84
N TYR A 23 -9.47 2.06 -16.21
CA TYR A 23 -8.61 1.26 -15.37
C TYR A 23 -7.76 2.15 -14.46
N TYR A 24 -7.65 1.77 -13.19
CA TYR A 24 -6.83 2.44 -12.19
C TYR A 24 -6.09 1.39 -11.37
N GLU A 25 -4.98 1.80 -10.76
CA GLU A 25 -4.32 1.02 -9.72
C GLU A 25 -4.28 1.83 -8.44
N ILE A 26 -4.80 1.27 -7.36
CA ILE A 26 -4.66 1.85 -6.03
C ILE A 26 -3.38 1.31 -5.42
N TRP A 27 -2.46 2.21 -5.08
CA TRP A 27 -1.16 1.86 -4.50
C TRP A 27 -1.14 2.27 -3.03
N ALA A 28 -0.79 1.33 -2.16
CA ALA A 28 -0.65 1.57 -0.72
C ALA A 28 0.83 1.58 -0.32
N ARG A 29 1.31 2.70 0.24
CA ARG A 29 2.69 2.88 0.67
C ARG A 29 2.75 3.62 2.00
N ALA A 30 3.54 3.09 2.94
CA ALA A 30 3.84 3.73 4.22
C ALA A 30 5.27 4.30 4.27
N PHE A 31 5.45 5.30 5.13
CA PHE A 31 6.73 5.86 5.53
C PHE A 31 6.88 5.73 7.05
N ASP A 32 8.08 5.45 7.54
CA ASP A 32 8.39 5.51 8.97
C ASP A 32 8.87 6.91 9.40
N ASP A 33 9.18 7.07 10.68
CA ASP A 33 9.66 8.32 11.28
C ASP A 33 11.07 8.72 10.84
N GLN A 34 11.81 7.81 10.21
CA GLN A 34 13.12 8.05 9.60
C GLN A 34 13.02 8.32 8.09
N GLY A 35 11.80 8.31 7.53
CA GLY A 35 11.55 8.52 6.10
C GLY A 35 11.82 7.29 5.23
N ASN A 36 12.05 6.12 5.81
CA ASN A 36 12.15 4.88 5.03
C ASN A 36 10.76 4.50 4.49
N ALA A 37 10.74 3.89 3.31
CA ALA A 37 9.51 3.45 2.69
C ALA A 37 9.69 2.15 1.90
N GLN A 38 8.58 1.49 1.64
CA GLN A 38 8.51 0.28 0.82
C GLN A 38 9.11 0.53 -0.57
N PRO A 39 9.87 -0.43 -1.14
CA PRO A 39 10.42 -0.31 -2.48
C PRO A 39 9.37 -0.58 -3.58
N PHE A 40 9.61 -0.06 -4.78
CA PHE A 40 8.76 -0.32 -5.95
C PHE A 40 8.94 -1.73 -6.53
N SER A 41 10.10 -2.33 -6.31
CA SER A 41 10.45 -3.70 -6.71
C SER A 41 11.42 -4.30 -5.70
N GLN A 42 11.48 -5.63 -5.63
CA GLN A 42 12.44 -6.34 -4.79
C GLN A 42 13.04 -7.51 -5.59
N PRO A 43 14.33 -7.83 -5.41
CA PRO A 43 14.88 -9.07 -5.94
C PRO A 43 14.12 -10.27 -5.39
N TRP A 44 13.81 -11.22 -6.27
CA TRP A 44 13.19 -12.48 -5.85
C TRP A 44 14.16 -13.28 -4.98
N ASN A 45 13.63 -13.97 -3.98
CA ASN A 45 14.42 -14.89 -3.15
C ASN A 45 13.72 -16.26 -3.03
N PRO A 46 14.48 -17.38 -3.00
CA PRO A 46 13.91 -18.74 -3.00
C PRO A 46 12.98 -19.05 -1.83
N LYS A 47 13.12 -18.33 -0.72
CA LYS A 47 12.33 -18.56 0.49
C LYS A 47 11.05 -17.72 0.55
N GLY A 48 10.90 -16.72 -0.33
CA GLY A 48 9.74 -15.82 -0.36
C GLY A 48 9.65 -14.83 0.82
N TYR A 49 10.74 -14.56 1.53
CA TYR A 49 10.73 -13.64 2.67
C TYR A 49 10.90 -12.17 2.26
N LEU A 50 10.63 -11.26 3.21
CA LEU A 50 10.82 -9.81 3.07
C LEU A 50 9.96 -9.17 1.97
N GLY A 51 8.82 -9.79 1.68
CA GLY A 51 7.82 -9.34 0.72
C GLY A 51 7.17 -8.00 1.10
N ASN A 52 7.92 -6.91 1.08
CA ASN A 52 7.50 -5.57 1.52
C ASN A 52 7.43 -4.55 0.37
N VAL A 53 7.25 -5.00 -0.87
CA VAL A 53 6.99 -4.07 -1.99
C VAL A 53 5.66 -3.36 -1.80
N ILE A 54 5.52 -2.20 -2.45
CA ILE A 54 4.25 -1.45 -2.51
C ILE A 54 3.15 -2.38 -3.01
N HIS A 55 2.10 -2.54 -2.22
CA HIS A 55 0.91 -3.31 -2.61
C HIS A 55 0.10 -2.48 -3.61
N ARG A 56 -0.31 -3.12 -4.70
CA ARG A 56 -1.06 -2.50 -5.80
C ARG A 56 -2.33 -3.30 -6.05
N VAL A 57 -3.46 -2.62 -6.02
CA VAL A 57 -4.77 -3.21 -6.28
C VAL A 57 -5.30 -2.65 -7.60
N PRO A 58 -5.30 -3.45 -8.68
CA PRO A 58 -5.86 -3.03 -9.96
C PRO A 58 -7.39 -3.05 -9.90
N ILE A 59 -8.03 -2.01 -10.44
CA ILE A 59 -9.48 -1.89 -10.49
C ILE A 59 -9.93 -1.32 -11.84
N SER A 60 -11.17 -1.60 -12.20
CA SER A 60 -11.83 -1.01 -13.38
C SER A 60 -13.14 -0.36 -12.96
N ILE A 61 -13.27 0.94 -13.23
CA ILE A 61 -14.49 1.71 -13.02
C ILE A 61 -15.35 1.57 -14.28
N VAL A 62 -16.48 0.90 -14.15
CA VAL A 62 -17.42 0.60 -15.24
C VAL A 62 -18.71 1.43 -15.13
N ALA A 63 -19.62 1.24 -16.10
CA ALA A 63 -20.89 1.95 -16.20
C ALA A 63 -21.92 1.53 -15.16
#